data_AF-A0A1G2Z6E2-F1
#
_entry.id   AF-A0A1G2Z6E2-F1
#
_cell.length_a   1.000
_cell.length_b   1.000
_cell.length_c   1.000
_cell.angle_alpha   90.00
_cell.angle_beta   90.00
_cell.angle_gamma   90.00
#
_symmetry.space_group_name_H-M   'P 1'
#
loop_
_entity.id
_entity.type
_entity.pdbx_description
1 polymer ?
#
loop_
_entity_poly.entity_id
_entity_poly.type
_entity_poly.pdbx_seq_one_letter_code
_entity_poly.pdbx_strand_id
1 'polypeptide(L)'
;MEAVGLRKELADLERRLASTTGVPNDVNQLRQRLEKYSEILDLMDRAIYIRAADGGLRLEDRVYHREAFLSPSPSGVRAQWHGDVLDANSITLLHALAPVRTDSRDVPPVGWRSRFDAVYSLADGEILRWVRTPFIPERRYYTRELPYYTDMSKDKRPQPLYLGFHWDGTLHYWTLATSEGVLGSVFAECGLERYERSGPADLVELRLGGDWIVRTNTSIEQRLSALEEILERELGRRIRFQRRSVEREVIVVRGQYERRPLAGHANTEPVYLFAEATPDQSGLRRRESITQMFQKVASRFNRPIILETQGLDEVFVEYQTCLSYDTWVARKLDPKDPFPIHGGEALDPVLANLTKQTSLKFARETRPFNTWFITEIKEPSSGNPSNPSPR
;
A
#
# COMPACT_ATOMS: atom_id res chain seq x y z
N MET A 1 16.08 19.23 -15.73
CA MET A 1 16.38 18.66 -17.06
C MET A 1 15.10 18.04 -17.57
N GLU A 2 14.55 18.50 -18.69
CA GLU A 2 13.27 17.98 -19.20
C GLU A 2 13.41 16.51 -19.64
N ALA A 3 12.40 15.69 -19.37
CA ALA A 3 12.38 14.25 -19.69
C ALA A 3 12.65 13.94 -21.18
N VAL A 4 12.36 14.90 -22.06
CA VAL A 4 12.66 14.84 -23.50
C VAL A 4 14.17 14.85 -23.78
N GLY A 5 14.95 15.63 -23.02
CA GLY A 5 16.40 15.70 -23.13
C GLY A 5 17.07 14.38 -22.74
N LEU A 6 16.64 13.79 -21.61
CA LEU A 6 17.16 12.51 -21.11
C LEU A 6 16.85 11.34 -22.06
N ARG A 7 15.66 11.33 -22.66
CA ARG A 7 15.29 10.32 -23.67
C ARG A 7 16.15 10.42 -24.93
N LYS A 8 16.47 11.64 -25.37
CA LYS A 8 17.37 11.86 -26.51
C LYS A 8 18.80 11.42 -26.20
N GLU A 9 19.29 11.75 -25.01
CA GLU A 9 20.63 11.36 -24.56
C GLU A 9 20.76 9.85 -24.41
N LEU A 10 19.74 9.19 -23.87
CA LEU A 10 19.64 7.73 -23.81
C LEU A 10 19.70 7.12 -25.22
N ALA A 11 18.86 7.60 -26.15
CA ALA A 11 18.82 7.09 -27.52
C ALA A 11 20.14 7.32 -28.30
N ASP A 12 20.85 8.42 -28.01
CA ASP A 12 22.18 8.70 -28.58
C ASP A 12 23.27 7.80 -27.97
N LEU A 13 23.12 7.41 -26.70
CA LEU A 13 24.03 6.49 -26.01
C LEU A 13 23.78 5.03 -26.47
N GLU A 14 22.52 4.63 -26.61
CA GLU A 14 22.12 3.33 -27.16
C GLU A 14 22.62 3.17 -28.60
N ARG A 15 22.50 4.20 -29.45
CA ARG A 15 23.09 4.18 -30.80
C ARG A 15 24.61 4.03 -30.80
N ARG A 16 25.30 4.65 -29.83
CA ARG A 16 26.76 4.50 -29.67
C ARG A 16 27.16 3.11 -29.16
N LEU A 17 26.35 2.51 -28.29
CA LEU A 17 26.53 1.15 -27.80
C LEU A 17 26.23 0.09 -28.87
N ALA A 18 25.27 0.37 -29.77
CA ALA A 18 24.89 -0.51 -30.87
C ALA A 18 25.84 -0.45 -32.08
N SER A 19 26.75 0.52 -32.13
CA SER A 19 27.74 0.64 -33.21
C SER A 19 28.81 -0.45 -33.10
N THR A 20 28.95 -1.28 -34.14
CA THR A 20 29.97 -2.35 -34.23
C THR A 20 31.38 -1.82 -34.49
N THR A 21 31.52 -0.57 -34.90
CA THR A 21 32.81 0.14 -34.96
C THR A 21 33.19 0.64 -33.56
N GLY A 22 34.08 -0.08 -32.88
CA GLY A 22 34.57 0.28 -31.54
C GLY A 22 33.97 -0.54 -30.40
N VAL A 23 33.85 -1.87 -30.59
CA VAL A 23 33.66 -2.83 -29.50
C VAL A 23 34.79 -2.60 -28.47
N PRO A 24 34.47 -2.36 -27.19
CA PRO A 24 35.49 -2.21 -26.16
C PRO A 24 36.32 -3.50 -26.09
N ASN A 25 37.60 -3.42 -26.45
CA ASN A 25 38.54 -4.54 -26.28
C ASN A 25 39.02 -4.69 -24.83
N ASP A 26 38.56 -3.80 -23.93
CA ASP A 26 38.92 -3.74 -22.53
C ASP A 26 37.66 -3.61 -21.66
N VAL A 27 37.60 -4.45 -20.62
CA VAL A 27 36.54 -4.46 -19.59
C VAL A 27 36.40 -3.11 -18.90
N ASN A 28 37.48 -2.33 -18.76
CA ASN A 28 37.40 -1.00 -18.14
C ASN A 28 36.67 0.03 -19.02
N GLN A 29 36.82 -0.08 -20.36
CA GLN A 29 36.07 0.77 -21.29
C GLN A 29 34.59 0.40 -21.32
N LEU A 30 34.26 -0.88 -21.22
CA LEU A 30 32.88 -1.34 -21.06
C LEU A 30 32.31 -0.83 -19.73
N ARG A 31 33.09 -0.88 -18.64
CA ARG A 31 32.72 -0.35 -17.33
C ARG A 31 32.39 1.14 -17.39
N GLN A 32 33.24 1.99 -17.96
CA GLN A 32 32.98 3.43 -18.08
C GLN A 32 31.74 3.75 -18.93
N ARG A 33 31.52 2.99 -20.02
CA ARG A 33 30.31 3.14 -20.84
C ARG A 33 29.05 2.72 -20.09
N LEU A 34 29.14 1.64 -19.30
CA LEU A 34 28.06 1.20 -18.43
C LEU A 34 27.79 2.19 -17.30
N GLU A 35 28.82 2.78 -16.68
CA GLU A 35 28.68 3.81 -15.65
C GLU A 35 27.90 5.03 -16.18
N LYS A 36 28.24 5.53 -17.36
CA LYS A 36 27.51 6.65 -17.99
C LYS A 36 26.09 6.28 -18.42
N TYR A 37 25.86 5.03 -18.84
CA TYR A 37 24.53 4.50 -19.12
C TYR A 37 23.70 4.41 -17.83
N SER A 38 24.29 3.94 -16.73
CA SER A 38 23.70 3.89 -15.40
C SER A 38 23.36 5.28 -14.85
N GLU A 39 24.18 6.32 -15.08
CA GLU A 39 23.85 7.70 -14.70
C GLU A 39 22.55 8.20 -15.37
N ILE A 40 22.39 7.93 -16.67
CA ILE A 40 21.18 8.31 -17.43
C ILE A 40 19.97 7.48 -16.97
N LEU A 41 20.16 6.21 -16.62
CA LEU A 41 19.11 5.32 -16.16
C LEU A 41 18.71 5.55 -14.70
N ASP A 42 19.62 6.02 -13.85
CA ASP A 42 19.30 6.49 -12.50
C ASP A 42 18.37 7.73 -12.56
N LEU A 43 18.47 8.54 -13.62
CA LEU A 43 17.52 9.62 -13.90
C LEU A 43 16.18 9.12 -14.47
N MET A 44 16.07 7.83 -14.81
CA MET A 44 14.88 7.20 -15.43
C MET A 44 14.28 6.01 -14.63
N ASP A 45 14.87 5.69 -13.47
CA ASP A 45 14.45 4.74 -12.42
C ASP A 45 13.95 3.35 -12.88
N ARG A 46 14.85 2.50 -13.40
CA ARG A 46 14.55 1.11 -13.82
C ARG A 46 15.49 0.00 -13.27
N ALA A 47 16.34 0.22 -12.26
CA ALA A 47 17.61 -0.55 -12.10
C ALA A 47 17.62 -1.96 -11.42
N ILE A 48 18.32 -2.92 -12.05
CA ILE A 48 18.96 -4.22 -11.67
C ILE A 48 20.31 -3.95 -10.94
N TYR A 49 20.95 -4.95 -10.31
CA TYR A 49 22.24 -4.84 -9.55
C TYR A 49 23.38 -5.68 -10.17
N ILE A 50 24.63 -5.18 -10.28
CA ILE A 50 25.85 -5.90 -10.73
C ILE A 50 26.84 -5.99 -9.57
N ARG A 51 27.41 -7.19 -9.37
CA ARG A 51 28.56 -7.43 -8.47
C ARG A 51 29.65 -8.21 -9.17
N ALA A 52 30.92 -7.97 -8.82
CA ALA A 52 32.00 -8.86 -9.24
C ALA A 52 31.96 -10.17 -8.43
N ALA A 53 32.01 -11.32 -9.10
CA ALA A 53 32.03 -12.63 -8.46
C ALA A 53 32.75 -13.65 -9.35
N ASP A 54 33.60 -14.50 -8.77
CA ASP A 54 34.19 -15.69 -9.41
C ASP A 54 34.83 -15.46 -10.80
N GLY A 55 35.56 -14.35 -10.96
CA GLY A 55 36.22 -14.00 -12.23
C GLY A 55 35.29 -13.42 -13.31
N GLY A 56 34.05 -13.09 -12.96
CA GLY A 56 33.01 -12.52 -13.82
C GLY A 56 32.17 -11.42 -13.14
N LEU A 57 31.02 -11.10 -13.74
CA LEU A 57 30.02 -10.17 -13.19
C LEU A 57 28.71 -10.91 -12.94
N ARG A 58 28.18 -10.87 -11.71
CA ARG A 58 26.85 -11.38 -11.36
C ARG A 58 25.84 -10.24 -11.40
N LEU A 59 24.72 -10.45 -12.08
CA LEU A 59 23.56 -9.56 -12.12
C LEU A 59 22.45 -10.11 -11.26
N GLU A 60 21.79 -9.26 -10.48
CA GLU A 60 20.66 -9.59 -9.63
C GLU A 60 19.54 -8.57 -9.85
N ASP A 61 18.37 -9.02 -10.32
CA ASP A 61 17.13 -8.27 -10.35
C ASP A 61 16.32 -8.60 -9.10
N ARG A 62 16.29 -7.67 -8.15
CA ARG A 62 15.63 -7.88 -6.85
C ARG A 62 14.11 -7.69 -6.89
N VAL A 63 13.59 -7.02 -7.91
CA VAL A 63 12.14 -6.80 -8.06
C VAL A 63 11.49 -8.07 -8.59
N TYR A 64 12.17 -8.76 -9.51
CA TYR A 64 11.64 -9.97 -10.16
C TYR A 64 12.39 -11.26 -9.77
N HIS A 65 13.32 -11.20 -8.81
CA HIS A 65 14.14 -12.32 -8.33
C HIS A 65 14.89 -13.08 -9.44
N ARG A 66 15.51 -12.35 -10.37
CA ARG A 66 16.26 -12.94 -11.50
C ARG A 66 17.76 -12.77 -11.31
N GLU A 67 18.54 -13.75 -11.76
CA GLU A 67 20.00 -13.69 -11.68
C GLU A 67 20.65 -14.05 -13.02
N ALA A 68 21.73 -13.35 -13.34
CA ALA A 68 22.59 -13.66 -14.48
C ALA A 68 24.04 -13.76 -14.04
N PHE A 69 24.83 -14.65 -14.64
CA PHE A 69 26.27 -14.66 -14.48
C PHE A 69 26.95 -14.35 -15.80
N LEU A 70 27.83 -13.35 -15.80
CA LEU A 70 28.61 -12.95 -16.97
C LEU A 70 30.05 -13.41 -16.81
N SER A 71 30.58 -14.08 -17.83
CA SER A 71 31.97 -14.49 -17.90
C SER A 71 32.61 -14.13 -19.24
N PRO A 72 33.94 -13.97 -19.31
CA PRO A 72 34.63 -13.78 -20.58
C PRO A 72 34.42 -14.98 -21.52
N SER A 73 34.27 -14.73 -22.82
CA SER A 73 34.31 -15.77 -23.86
C SER A 73 35.17 -15.33 -25.04
N PRO A 74 35.66 -16.26 -25.89
CA PRO A 74 36.46 -15.91 -27.07
C PRO A 74 35.76 -14.98 -28.06
N SER A 75 34.41 -14.92 -28.02
CA SER A 75 33.56 -14.04 -28.84
C SER A 75 33.11 -12.77 -28.12
N GLY A 76 33.48 -12.56 -26.86
CA GLY A 76 33.13 -11.38 -26.07
C GLY A 76 32.73 -11.72 -24.64
N VAL A 77 31.43 -11.61 -24.33
CA VAL A 77 30.85 -11.84 -23.00
C VAL A 77 29.77 -12.90 -23.10
N ARG A 78 29.87 -13.93 -22.26
CA ARG A 78 28.87 -14.98 -22.10
C ARG A 78 27.96 -14.63 -20.93
N ALA A 79 26.64 -14.69 -21.11
CA ALA A 79 25.69 -14.70 -19.98
C ALA A 79 25.11 -16.10 -19.77
N GLN A 80 25.00 -16.48 -18.52
CA GLN A 80 24.18 -17.60 -18.08
C GLN A 80 22.95 -17.06 -17.34
N TRP A 81 21.76 -17.44 -17.79
CA TRP A 81 20.47 -16.97 -17.25
C TRP A 81 19.51 -18.15 -17.15
N HIS A 82 19.03 -18.50 -15.95
CA HIS A 82 18.16 -19.65 -15.70
C HIS A 82 18.59 -20.99 -16.32
N GLY A 83 19.89 -21.22 -16.49
CA GLY A 83 20.44 -22.46 -17.07
C GLY A 83 20.66 -22.40 -18.58
N ASP A 84 20.15 -21.38 -19.25
CA ASP A 84 20.45 -21.12 -20.66
C ASP A 84 21.74 -20.31 -20.79
N VAL A 85 22.55 -20.68 -21.79
CA VAL A 85 23.80 -20.01 -22.12
C VAL A 85 23.60 -19.19 -23.38
N LEU A 86 23.79 -17.88 -23.27
CA LEU A 86 23.75 -16.94 -24.39
C LEU A 86 25.18 -16.43 -24.62
N ASP A 87 25.81 -16.86 -25.72
CA ASP A 87 26.95 -16.17 -26.28
C ASP A 87 26.41 -14.97 -27.05
N ALA A 88 26.49 -13.77 -26.46
CA ALA A 88 26.07 -12.58 -27.16
C ALA A 88 27.27 -11.69 -27.45
N ASN A 89 27.36 -11.26 -28.70
CA ASN A 89 28.04 -10.03 -29.03
C ASN A 89 27.30 -8.94 -28.24
N SER A 90 27.96 -8.41 -27.20
CA SER A 90 27.63 -7.32 -26.25
C SER A 90 26.29 -6.57 -26.35
N ILE A 91 25.79 -6.28 -27.55
CA ILE A 91 24.57 -5.52 -27.85
C ILE A 91 23.27 -6.29 -27.48
N THR A 92 23.18 -7.60 -27.76
CA THR A 92 21.95 -8.37 -27.44
C THR A 92 21.81 -8.61 -25.93
N LEU A 93 22.95 -8.73 -25.23
CA LEU A 93 23.02 -8.84 -23.77
C LEU A 93 22.58 -7.53 -23.10
N LEU A 94 23.01 -6.38 -23.63
CA LEU A 94 22.66 -5.03 -23.15
C LEU A 94 21.15 -4.76 -23.24
N HIS A 95 20.50 -5.20 -24.33
CA HIS A 95 19.04 -5.06 -24.46
C HIS A 95 18.24 -6.01 -23.56
N ALA A 96 18.79 -7.19 -23.25
CA ALA A 96 18.13 -8.16 -22.37
C ALA A 96 18.33 -7.88 -20.87
N LEU A 97 19.38 -7.12 -20.50
CA LEU A 97 19.84 -6.96 -19.11
C LEU A 97 19.84 -5.51 -18.60
N ALA A 98 19.31 -4.53 -19.33
CA ALA A 98 19.26 -3.16 -18.82
C ALA A 98 18.12 -2.96 -17.79
N PRO A 99 18.34 -2.15 -16.74
CA PRO A 99 19.52 -1.32 -16.46
C PRO A 99 20.18 -1.66 -15.11
N VAL A 100 21.50 -1.55 -14.93
CA VAL A 100 22.16 -2.15 -13.76
C VAL A 100 22.97 -1.15 -12.91
N ARG A 101 22.98 -1.30 -11.57
CA ARG A 101 23.77 -0.53 -10.58
C ARG A 101 25.05 -1.24 -10.13
N THR A 102 26.12 -0.47 -9.88
CA THR A 102 27.36 -0.93 -9.25
C THR A 102 27.46 -0.48 -7.79
N ASP A 103 28.02 -1.37 -6.96
CA ASP A 103 28.06 -1.27 -5.50
C ASP A 103 28.90 -0.07 -4.99
N SER A 104 28.27 1.05 -4.68
CA SER A 104 28.81 1.98 -3.69
C SER A 104 28.12 1.70 -2.34
N ARG A 105 28.90 1.65 -1.25
CA ARG A 105 28.40 1.37 0.10
C ARG A 105 27.14 2.17 0.39
N ASP A 106 26.12 1.47 0.86
CA ASP A 106 24.74 1.93 1.00
C ASP A 106 24.53 2.89 2.20
N VAL A 107 25.42 3.87 2.31
CA VAL A 107 25.36 4.93 3.32
C VAL A 107 24.38 5.99 2.81
N PRO A 108 23.38 6.40 3.62
CA PRO A 108 22.51 7.50 3.25
C PRO A 108 23.34 8.75 2.94
N PRO A 109 23.20 9.36 1.76
CA PRO A 109 23.92 10.59 1.44
C PRO A 109 23.52 11.71 2.42
N VAL A 110 24.44 12.62 2.70
CA VAL A 110 24.14 13.78 3.55
C VAL A 110 22.91 14.53 3.00
N GLY A 111 22.01 14.93 3.89
CA GLY A 111 20.78 15.65 3.53
C GLY A 111 19.71 14.81 2.84
N TRP A 112 19.84 13.48 2.77
CA TRP A 112 18.79 12.60 2.21
C TRP A 112 17.43 12.86 2.86
N ARG A 113 17.40 13.09 4.18
CA ARG A 113 16.17 13.32 4.93
C ARG A 113 15.44 14.57 4.44
N SER A 114 16.15 15.68 4.27
CA SER A 114 15.55 16.93 3.77
C SER A 114 14.99 16.77 2.35
N ARG A 115 15.64 15.98 1.49
CA ARG A 115 15.13 15.70 0.13
C ARG A 115 13.90 14.79 0.15
N PHE A 116 13.88 13.82 1.06
CA PHE A 116 12.70 13.01 1.32
C PHE A 116 11.53 13.88 1.79
N ASP A 117 11.76 14.71 2.81
CA ASP A 117 10.74 15.58 3.38
C ASP A 117 10.16 16.56 2.35
N ALA A 118 10.99 17.11 1.46
CA ALA A 118 10.50 17.99 0.39
C ALA A 118 9.44 17.34 -0.52
N VAL A 119 9.51 16.02 -0.72
CA VAL A 119 8.54 15.27 -1.53
C VAL A 119 7.35 14.76 -0.71
N TYR A 120 7.59 14.38 0.55
CA TYR A 120 6.58 13.76 1.41
C TYR A 120 5.87 14.73 2.35
N SER A 121 6.25 16.01 2.41
CA SER A 121 5.53 17.04 3.15
C SER A 121 4.36 17.62 2.36
N LEU A 122 3.23 17.89 3.00
CA LEU A 122 2.12 18.64 2.39
C LEU A 122 2.36 20.15 2.51
N ALA A 123 2.12 20.89 1.43
CA ALA A 123 2.11 22.34 1.43
C ALA A 123 0.96 22.90 2.30
N ASP A 124 1.01 24.20 2.63
CA ASP A 124 -0.08 24.85 3.36
C ASP A 124 -1.41 24.72 2.61
N GLY A 125 -2.44 24.20 3.29
CA GLY A 125 -3.76 23.94 2.71
C GLY A 125 -3.86 22.66 1.85
N GLU A 126 -2.76 22.01 1.47
CA GLU A 126 -2.80 20.75 0.72
C GLU A 126 -3.31 19.62 1.62
N ILE A 127 -4.39 18.95 1.24
CA ILE A 127 -5.10 17.96 2.08
C ILE A 127 -4.58 16.54 1.85
N LEU A 128 -4.24 16.23 0.60
CA LEU A 128 -3.90 14.87 0.15
C LEU A 128 -2.86 14.97 -0.94
N ARG A 129 -1.83 14.11 -0.88
CA ARG A 129 -0.83 13.98 -1.94
C ARG A 129 -0.65 12.53 -2.33
N TRP A 130 -0.52 12.31 -3.64
CA TRP A 130 -0.16 11.03 -4.22
C TRP A 130 1.26 11.09 -4.80
N VAL A 131 2.20 10.37 -4.18
CA VAL A 131 3.58 10.24 -4.67
C VAL A 131 3.65 8.98 -5.52
N ARG A 132 3.54 9.15 -6.83
CA ARG A 132 3.53 8.07 -7.81
C ARG A 132 4.92 7.46 -7.97
N THR A 133 4.96 6.22 -8.43
CA THR A 133 6.19 5.63 -8.97
C THR A 133 6.60 6.34 -10.26
N PRO A 134 7.91 6.42 -10.57
CA PRO A 134 9.05 5.99 -9.76
C PRO A 134 9.25 6.80 -8.48
N PHE A 135 9.72 6.14 -7.42
CA PHE A 135 9.95 6.80 -6.13
C PHE A 135 11.31 7.50 -6.11
N ILE A 136 11.44 8.56 -5.32
CA ILE A 136 12.75 9.16 -5.07
C ILE A 136 13.70 8.14 -4.39
N PRO A 137 15.01 8.14 -4.71
CA PRO A 137 15.96 7.22 -4.10
C PRO A 137 15.97 7.27 -2.58
N GLU A 138 15.71 8.44 -1.98
CA GLU A 138 15.72 8.66 -0.55
C GLU A 138 14.67 7.85 0.22
N ARG A 139 13.57 7.46 -0.45
CA ARG A 139 12.52 6.62 0.14
C ARG A 139 13.09 5.32 0.71
N ARG A 140 14.12 4.74 0.07
CA ARG A 140 14.75 3.49 0.53
C ARG A 140 15.48 3.64 1.87
N TYR A 141 15.98 4.84 2.17
CA TYR A 141 16.64 5.12 3.44
C TYR A 141 15.58 5.31 4.51
N TYR A 142 14.51 6.03 4.20
CA TYR A 142 13.36 6.15 5.08
C TYR A 142 12.76 4.78 5.46
N THR A 143 12.52 3.91 4.49
CA THR A 143 11.92 2.59 4.77
C THR A 143 12.79 1.73 5.70
N ARG A 144 14.12 1.85 5.64
CA ARG A 144 15.05 1.13 6.54
C ARG A 144 14.99 1.62 7.99
N GLU A 145 14.50 2.83 8.22
CA GLU A 145 14.30 3.38 9.56
C GLU A 145 12.96 2.96 10.17
N LEU A 146 12.04 2.40 9.39
CA LEU A 146 10.74 1.96 9.88
C LEU A 146 10.88 0.73 10.81
N PRO A 147 10.08 0.64 11.90
CA PRO A 147 10.14 -0.49 12.83
C PRO A 147 10.03 -1.86 12.17
N TYR A 148 9.26 -1.95 11.07
CA TYR A 148 9.14 -3.17 10.29
C TYR A 148 10.50 -3.68 9.78
N TYR A 149 11.44 -2.79 9.45
CA TYR A 149 12.76 -3.14 8.91
C TYR A 149 13.90 -3.08 9.94
N THR A 150 13.66 -2.61 11.17
CA THR A 150 14.72 -2.50 12.19
C THR A 150 15.09 -3.83 12.85
N ASP A 151 14.17 -4.80 12.90
CA ASP A 151 14.26 -5.98 13.78
C ASP A 151 14.66 -7.31 13.08
N MET A 152 14.89 -7.28 11.76
CA MET A 152 15.39 -8.43 11.01
C MET A 152 16.55 -8.04 10.09
N SER A 153 17.36 -9.02 9.67
CA SER A 153 18.50 -8.80 8.74
C SER A 153 18.06 -7.90 7.57
N LYS A 154 18.54 -6.66 7.57
CA LYS A 154 18.08 -5.53 6.74
C LYS A 154 18.08 -5.81 5.23
N ASP A 155 18.78 -6.85 4.80
CA ASP A 155 19.01 -7.19 3.40
C ASP A 155 18.01 -8.16 2.78
N LYS A 156 17.08 -8.74 3.55
CA LYS A 156 16.22 -9.85 3.06
C LYS A 156 14.75 -9.51 2.81
N ARG A 157 14.26 -8.33 3.19
CA ARG A 157 12.84 -7.98 2.99
C ARG A 157 12.65 -7.15 1.71
N PRO A 158 11.60 -7.43 0.91
CA PRO A 158 11.29 -6.62 -0.24
C PRO A 158 10.98 -5.18 0.19
N GLN A 159 11.30 -4.22 -0.67
CA GLN A 159 10.89 -2.83 -0.47
C GLN A 159 9.35 -2.74 -0.54
N PRO A 160 8.72 -1.87 0.25
CA PRO A 160 7.28 -1.75 0.20
C PRO A 160 6.86 -1.07 -1.11
N LEU A 161 5.80 -1.56 -1.73
CA LEU A 161 5.22 -0.97 -2.94
C LEU A 161 4.27 0.19 -2.61
N TYR A 162 3.92 0.34 -1.33
CA TYR A 162 2.98 1.31 -0.82
C TYR A 162 3.33 1.73 0.61
N LEU A 163 3.38 3.04 0.84
CA LEU A 163 3.42 3.65 2.16
C LEU A 163 2.27 4.66 2.30
N GLY A 164 1.58 4.59 3.43
CA GLY A 164 0.59 5.56 3.87
C GLY A 164 1.17 6.43 4.99
N PHE A 165 0.92 7.73 4.91
CA PHE A 165 1.39 8.72 5.86
C PHE A 165 0.27 9.61 6.36
N HIS A 166 0.35 9.95 7.65
CA HIS A 166 -0.46 10.98 8.26
C HIS A 166 0.35 12.27 8.41
N TRP A 167 -0.28 13.40 8.12
CA TRP A 167 0.32 14.73 8.19
C TRP A 167 -0.49 15.66 9.09
N ASP A 168 0.16 16.19 10.12
CA ASP A 168 -0.40 17.16 11.06
C ASP A 168 0.45 18.44 11.17
N GLY A 169 1.35 18.65 10.20
CA GLY A 169 2.49 19.57 10.29
C GLY A 169 3.82 18.82 10.42
N THR A 170 3.75 17.55 10.83
CA THR A 170 4.86 16.59 10.77
C THR A 170 4.43 15.31 10.05
N LEU A 171 5.40 14.60 9.46
CA LEU A 171 5.15 13.38 8.71
C LEU A 171 5.20 12.16 9.64
N HIS A 172 4.08 11.45 9.75
CA HIS A 172 3.97 10.22 10.53
C HIS A 172 3.75 9.03 9.61
N TYR A 173 4.61 8.02 9.72
CA TYR A 173 4.37 6.73 9.09
C TYR A 173 3.09 6.10 9.68
N TRP A 174 2.22 5.59 8.80
CA TRP A 174 0.96 5.00 9.20
C TRP A 174 0.80 3.55 8.70
N THR A 175 0.90 3.35 7.37
CA THR A 175 0.65 2.05 6.74
C THR A 175 1.82 1.65 5.84
N LEU A 176 2.09 0.34 5.76
CA LEU A 176 3.00 -0.26 4.78
C LEU A 176 2.31 -1.46 4.13
N ALA A 177 2.49 -1.60 2.81
CA ALA A 177 2.17 -2.84 2.10
C ALA A 177 3.28 -3.22 1.11
N THR A 178 3.48 -4.53 0.96
CA THR A 178 4.38 -5.12 -0.04
C THR A 178 3.68 -5.34 -1.39
N SER A 179 2.39 -5.04 -1.49
CA SER A 179 1.61 -5.02 -2.72
C SER A 179 1.27 -3.58 -3.12
N GLU A 180 0.91 -3.38 -4.39
CA GLU A 180 0.37 -2.09 -4.84
C GLU A 180 -0.91 -1.75 -4.06
N GLY A 181 -1.08 -0.47 -3.74
CA GLY A 181 -2.32 0.04 -3.15
C GLY A 181 -3.46 0.02 -4.17
N VAL A 182 -4.68 -0.14 -3.68
CA VAL A 182 -5.91 0.09 -4.44
C VAL A 182 -6.66 1.29 -3.87
N LEU A 183 -7.64 1.83 -4.59
CA LEU A 183 -8.50 2.91 -4.10
C LEU A 183 -9.13 2.57 -2.73
N GLY A 184 -9.49 1.29 -2.54
CA GLY A 184 -9.92 0.75 -1.26
C GLY A 184 -8.96 0.97 -0.09
N SER A 185 -7.65 0.95 -0.32
CA SER A 185 -6.62 1.25 0.68
C SER A 185 -6.54 2.76 0.94
N VAL A 186 -6.57 3.58 -0.11
CA VAL A 186 -6.54 5.06 0.00
C VAL A 186 -7.71 5.61 0.80
N PHE A 187 -8.90 5.01 0.66
CA PHE A 187 -10.04 5.33 1.52
C PHE A 187 -9.75 5.08 3.00
N ALA A 188 -9.07 3.98 3.35
CA ALA A 188 -8.71 3.69 4.73
C ALA A 188 -7.73 4.75 5.27
N GLU A 189 -6.76 5.19 4.46
CA GLU A 189 -5.88 6.32 4.79
C GLU A 189 -6.66 7.62 4.98
N CYS A 190 -7.72 7.84 4.21
CA CYS A 190 -8.61 8.98 4.37
C CYS A 190 -9.51 8.88 5.62
N GLY A 191 -9.46 7.76 6.36
CA GLY A 191 -10.30 7.50 7.52
C GLY A 191 -11.72 7.04 7.17
N LEU A 192 -11.93 6.55 5.95
CA LEU A 192 -13.21 6.02 5.49
C LEU A 192 -13.24 4.49 5.64
N GLU A 193 -14.07 4.01 6.55
CA GLU A 193 -14.20 2.58 6.84
C GLU A 193 -14.94 1.84 5.72
N ARG A 194 -14.73 0.52 5.66
CA ARG A 194 -15.34 -0.33 4.62
C ARG A 194 -16.87 -0.30 4.66
N TYR A 195 -17.45 -0.22 5.85
CA TYR A 195 -18.90 -0.22 6.03
C TYR A 195 -19.52 1.15 5.74
N GLU A 196 -18.69 2.19 5.58
CA GLU A 196 -19.11 3.55 5.26
C GLU A 196 -19.14 3.81 3.76
N ARG A 197 -18.77 2.84 2.93
CA ARG A 197 -18.71 3.01 1.47
C ARG A 197 -19.50 1.96 0.71
N SER A 198 -19.87 2.31 -0.51
CA SER A 198 -20.54 1.44 -1.47
C SER A 198 -20.18 1.86 -2.89
N GLY A 199 -19.90 0.90 -3.76
CA GLY A 199 -19.61 1.19 -5.16
C GLY A 199 -19.27 -0.06 -5.94
N PRO A 200 -19.11 0.07 -7.28
CA PRO A 200 -18.62 -1.00 -8.12
C PRO A 200 -17.26 -1.55 -7.65
N ALA A 201 -17.10 -2.87 -7.63
CA ALA A 201 -15.89 -3.53 -7.13
C ALA A 201 -14.64 -3.11 -7.92
N ASP A 202 -14.77 -2.98 -9.24
CA ASP A 202 -13.71 -2.54 -10.15
C ASP A 202 -13.21 -1.11 -9.87
N LEU A 203 -14.08 -0.22 -9.34
CA LEU A 203 -13.66 1.09 -8.88
C LEU A 203 -12.90 1.01 -7.55
N VAL A 204 -13.40 0.23 -6.60
CA VAL A 204 -12.74 0.06 -5.29
C VAL A 204 -11.38 -0.63 -5.43
N GLU A 205 -11.24 -1.55 -6.39
CA GLU A 205 -10.02 -2.28 -6.71
C GLU A 205 -9.13 -1.56 -7.72
N LEU A 206 -9.48 -0.33 -8.13
CA LEU A 206 -8.64 0.50 -8.98
C LEU A 206 -7.25 0.62 -8.37
N ARG A 207 -6.24 0.13 -9.09
CA ARG A 207 -4.85 0.15 -8.65
C ARG A 207 -4.34 1.58 -8.60
N LEU A 208 -3.99 2.02 -7.40
CA LEU A 208 -3.42 3.32 -7.08
C LEU A 208 -2.10 3.09 -6.33
N GLY A 209 -1.15 2.43 -7.02
CA GLY A 209 0.21 2.23 -6.49
C GLY A 209 0.88 3.56 -6.17
N GLY A 210 2.05 3.54 -5.53
CA GLY A 210 2.65 4.76 -5.00
C GLY A 210 2.28 4.98 -3.53
N ASP A 211 2.73 6.11 -2.99
CA ASP A 211 2.54 6.45 -1.58
C ASP A 211 1.52 7.58 -1.42
N TRP A 212 0.84 7.60 -0.27
CA TRP A 212 -0.21 8.57 0.03
C TRP A 212 0.08 9.31 1.32
N ILE A 213 -0.05 10.64 1.28
CA ILE A 213 0.12 11.51 2.45
C ILE A 213 -1.21 12.22 2.71
N VAL A 214 -1.80 11.97 3.87
CA VAL A 214 -3.13 12.45 4.25
C VAL A 214 -3.03 13.44 5.40
N ARG A 215 -3.60 14.63 5.23
CA ARG A 215 -3.72 15.62 6.31
C ARG A 215 -4.80 15.20 7.31
N THR A 216 -4.42 14.94 8.56
CA THR A 216 -5.31 14.33 9.58
C THR A 216 -6.25 15.31 10.27
N ASN A 217 -5.98 16.62 10.22
CA ASN A 217 -6.84 17.65 10.82
C ASN A 217 -7.93 18.18 9.86
N THR A 218 -8.26 17.42 8.80
CA THR A 218 -9.32 17.74 7.83
C THR A 218 -10.49 16.76 7.94
N SER A 219 -11.67 17.18 7.49
CA SER A 219 -12.86 16.31 7.42
C SER A 219 -12.71 15.22 6.33
N ILE A 220 -13.48 14.14 6.45
CA ILE A 220 -13.54 13.08 5.42
C ILE A 220 -14.02 13.66 4.09
N GLU A 221 -15.03 14.53 4.11
CA GLU A 221 -15.56 15.25 2.95
C GLU A 221 -14.45 15.97 2.18
N GLN A 222 -13.59 16.70 2.89
CA GLN A 222 -12.46 17.43 2.29
C GLN A 222 -11.42 16.49 1.68
N ARG A 223 -11.09 15.38 2.36
CA ARG A 223 -10.13 14.39 1.84
C ARG A 223 -10.66 13.68 0.60
N LEU A 224 -11.94 13.31 0.61
CA LEU A 224 -12.60 12.69 -0.53
C LEU A 224 -12.68 13.65 -1.71
N SER A 225 -13.01 14.93 -1.48
CA SER A 225 -12.97 15.96 -2.54
C SER A 225 -11.57 16.10 -3.15
N ALA A 226 -10.52 16.18 -2.32
CA ALA A 226 -9.14 16.23 -2.81
C ALA A 226 -8.75 14.96 -3.59
N LEU A 227 -9.25 13.80 -3.17
CA LEU A 227 -9.05 12.55 -3.89
C LEU A 227 -9.74 12.55 -5.26
N GLU A 228 -10.96 13.09 -5.38
CA GLU A 228 -11.62 13.25 -6.68
C GLU A 228 -10.77 14.08 -7.64
N GLU A 229 -10.24 15.21 -7.18
CA GLU A 229 -9.38 16.10 -7.98
C GLU A 229 -8.10 15.39 -8.44
N ILE A 230 -7.47 14.60 -7.55
CA ILE A 230 -6.28 13.81 -7.89
C ILE A 230 -6.63 12.76 -8.94
N LEU A 231 -7.72 12.01 -8.76
CA LEU A 231 -8.12 10.96 -9.70
C LEU A 231 -8.49 11.52 -11.08
N GLU A 232 -9.17 12.66 -11.12
CA GLU A 232 -9.50 13.35 -12.36
C GLU A 232 -8.24 13.90 -13.05
N ARG A 233 -7.35 14.57 -12.30
CA ARG A 233 -6.12 15.15 -12.86
C ARG A 233 -5.12 14.10 -13.34
N GLU A 234 -4.87 13.07 -12.53
CA GLU A 234 -3.78 12.12 -12.74
C GLU A 234 -4.17 10.93 -13.62
N LEU A 235 -5.45 10.55 -13.62
CA LEU A 235 -5.97 9.39 -14.35
C LEU A 235 -7.00 9.76 -15.43
N GLY A 236 -7.46 11.02 -15.47
CA GLY A 236 -8.57 11.41 -16.35
C GLY A 236 -9.91 10.77 -15.97
N ARG A 237 -10.03 10.22 -14.76
CA ARG A 237 -11.22 9.50 -14.31
C ARG A 237 -12.06 10.36 -13.39
N ARG A 238 -13.27 10.70 -13.82
CA ARG A 238 -14.23 11.47 -13.02
C ARG A 238 -14.97 10.58 -12.03
N ILE A 239 -14.28 10.20 -10.96
CA ILE A 239 -14.85 9.46 -9.84
C ILE A 239 -15.43 10.47 -8.84
N ARG A 240 -16.67 10.24 -8.40
CA ARG A 240 -17.37 11.06 -7.40
C ARG A 240 -17.72 10.23 -6.17
N PHE A 241 -17.60 10.85 -5.00
CA PHE A 241 -17.95 10.31 -3.70
C PHE A 241 -19.16 11.07 -3.14
N GLN A 242 -20.31 10.42 -3.11
CA GLN A 242 -21.56 11.05 -2.70
C GLN A 242 -22.07 10.44 -1.41
N ARG A 243 -22.19 11.26 -0.36
CA ARG A 243 -22.78 10.83 0.91
C ARG A 243 -24.30 10.74 0.75
N ARG A 244 -24.88 9.57 1.06
CA ARG A 244 -26.33 9.33 1.05
C ARG A 244 -26.74 8.56 2.31
N SER A 245 -27.91 8.89 2.85
CA SER A 245 -28.51 8.09 3.91
C SER A 245 -29.24 6.90 3.29
N VAL A 246 -28.88 5.68 3.71
CA VAL A 246 -29.50 4.44 3.24
C VAL A 246 -29.74 3.49 4.40
N GLU A 247 -30.79 2.69 4.33
CA GLU A 247 -31.06 1.64 5.32
C GLU A 247 -29.93 0.60 5.29
N ARG A 248 -29.28 0.38 6.43
CA ARG A 248 -28.26 -0.65 6.61
C ARG A 248 -28.49 -1.43 7.89
N GLU A 249 -28.06 -2.68 7.88
CA GLU A 249 -27.86 -3.42 9.11
C GLU A 249 -26.72 -2.78 9.91
N VAL A 250 -27.05 -2.33 11.12
CA VAL A 250 -26.13 -1.73 12.09
C VAL A 250 -26.20 -2.49 13.41
N ILE A 251 -25.18 -2.29 14.23
CA ILE A 251 -25.16 -2.74 15.63
C ILE A 251 -25.53 -1.53 16.50
N VAL A 252 -26.61 -1.61 17.26
CA VAL A 252 -27.00 -0.57 18.21
C VAL A 252 -26.55 -0.95 19.62
N VAL A 253 -25.85 -0.03 20.27
CA VAL A 253 -25.32 -0.20 21.63
C VAL A 253 -26.12 0.66 22.60
N ARG A 254 -26.63 0.03 23.66
CA ARG A 254 -27.47 0.66 24.70
C ARG A 254 -27.03 0.28 26.11
N GLY A 255 -27.51 1.05 27.08
CA GLY A 255 -27.34 0.77 28.51
C GLY A 255 -26.22 1.62 29.12
N GLN A 256 -25.78 1.24 30.32
CA GLN A 256 -24.67 1.88 31.02
C GLN A 256 -23.49 0.94 31.03
N TYR A 257 -22.30 1.47 30.75
CA TYR A 257 -21.08 0.68 30.85
C TYR A 257 -20.81 0.32 32.32
N GLU A 258 -20.68 -0.97 32.57
CA GLU A 258 -20.21 -1.51 33.83
C GLU A 258 -19.33 -2.72 33.51
N ARG A 259 -18.05 -2.64 33.88
CA ARG A 259 -17.08 -3.71 33.65
C ARG A 259 -17.44 -4.94 34.48
N ARG A 260 -17.60 -6.07 33.81
CA ARG A 260 -17.84 -7.40 34.41
C ARG A 260 -16.74 -8.37 33.99
N PRO A 261 -15.80 -8.73 34.87
CA PRO A 261 -14.78 -9.71 34.55
C PRO A 261 -15.37 -11.00 33.97
N LEU A 262 -14.71 -11.56 32.97
CA LEU A 262 -15.16 -12.81 32.38
C LEU A 262 -14.97 -13.95 33.38
N ALA A 263 -16.05 -14.66 33.73
CA ALA A 263 -15.98 -15.74 34.70
C ALA A 263 -14.97 -16.83 34.29
N GLY A 264 -14.22 -17.36 35.26
CA GLY A 264 -13.23 -18.42 35.02
C GLY A 264 -11.92 -17.97 34.40
N HIS A 265 -11.68 -16.67 34.23
CA HIS A 265 -10.42 -16.15 33.67
C HIS A 265 -9.52 -15.59 34.77
N ALA A 266 -8.25 -16.01 34.75
CA ALA A 266 -7.26 -15.60 35.75
C ALA A 266 -6.95 -14.10 35.70
N ASN A 267 -7.03 -13.50 34.51
CA ASN A 267 -6.88 -12.06 34.35
C ASN A 267 -8.26 -11.41 34.15
N THR A 268 -8.62 -10.54 35.09
CA THR A 268 -9.92 -9.88 35.15
C THR A 268 -9.93 -8.50 34.49
N GLU A 269 -8.77 -7.97 34.12
CA GLU A 269 -8.63 -6.61 33.61
C GLU A 269 -9.22 -6.44 32.19
N PRO A 270 -8.73 -7.16 31.16
CA PRO A 270 -9.09 -6.84 29.79
C PRO A 270 -10.51 -7.28 29.42
N VAL A 271 -11.14 -6.53 28.53
CA VAL A 271 -12.28 -7.01 27.74
C VAL A 271 -11.75 -7.95 26.67
N TYR A 272 -12.13 -9.22 26.72
CA TYR A 272 -11.71 -10.21 25.74
C TYR A 272 -12.59 -10.15 24.49
N LEU A 273 -12.01 -10.01 23.31
CA LEU A 273 -12.71 -10.07 22.02
C LEU A 273 -12.49 -11.45 21.38
N PHE A 274 -13.54 -12.29 21.38
CA PHE A 274 -13.53 -13.65 20.83
C PHE A 274 -14.94 -14.08 20.40
N ALA A 275 -15.01 -14.96 19.39
CA ALA A 275 -16.26 -15.52 18.87
C ALA A 275 -16.56 -16.95 19.39
N GLU A 276 -15.58 -17.62 19.98
CA GLU A 276 -15.70 -19.01 20.47
C GLU A 276 -16.26 -19.08 21.91
N ALA A 277 -16.31 -20.28 22.50
CA ALA A 277 -16.82 -20.46 23.86
C ALA A 277 -15.90 -19.90 24.95
N THR A 278 -14.59 -19.86 24.70
CA THR A 278 -13.57 -19.36 25.64
C THR A 278 -12.48 -18.58 24.89
N PRO A 279 -12.01 -17.44 25.42
CA PRO A 279 -10.87 -16.75 24.84
C PRO A 279 -9.60 -17.56 25.08
N ASP A 280 -8.69 -17.53 24.11
CA ASP A 280 -7.31 -17.92 24.39
C ASP A 280 -6.57 -16.77 25.09
N GLN A 281 -5.48 -17.11 25.77
CA GLN A 281 -4.62 -16.12 26.44
C GLN A 281 -3.65 -15.42 25.49
N SER A 282 -3.59 -15.86 24.24
CA SER A 282 -2.82 -15.23 23.19
C SER A 282 -3.55 -13.99 22.67
N GLY A 283 -2.81 -13.02 22.15
CA GLY A 283 -3.41 -11.81 21.60
C GLY A 283 -2.67 -10.56 22.00
N LEU A 284 -2.91 -9.51 21.21
CA LEU A 284 -2.39 -8.18 21.52
C LEU A 284 -3.33 -7.50 22.50
N ARG A 285 -2.73 -6.97 23.57
CA ARG A 285 -3.41 -6.09 24.52
C ARG A 285 -3.27 -4.65 24.08
N ARG A 286 -4.38 -3.92 24.16
CA ARG A 286 -4.45 -2.51 23.82
C ARG A 286 -5.25 -1.79 24.88
N ARG A 287 -4.92 -0.52 25.12
CA ARG A 287 -5.68 0.37 26.00
C ARG A 287 -6.13 1.57 25.19
N GLU A 288 -7.43 1.67 24.97
CA GLU A 288 -8.06 2.70 24.14
C GLU A 288 -9.43 3.06 24.76
N SER A 289 -10.13 4.06 24.22
CA SER A 289 -11.53 4.29 24.61
C SER A 289 -12.40 3.10 24.18
N ILE A 290 -13.51 2.85 24.88
CA ILE A 290 -14.44 1.78 24.51
C ILE A 290 -15.05 2.02 23.12
N THR A 291 -15.23 3.28 22.74
CA THR A 291 -15.69 3.68 21.40
C THR A 291 -14.69 3.28 20.32
N GLN A 292 -13.39 3.46 20.57
CA GLN A 292 -12.34 2.99 19.65
C GLN A 292 -12.31 1.46 19.57
N MET A 293 -12.43 0.76 20.70
CA MET A 293 -12.57 -0.71 20.70
C MET A 293 -13.78 -1.16 19.85
N PHE A 294 -14.93 -0.49 19.99
CA PHE A 294 -16.11 -0.77 19.17
C PHE A 294 -15.88 -0.46 17.69
N GLN A 295 -15.22 0.63 17.33
CA GLN A 295 -14.85 0.91 15.94
C GLN A 295 -14.02 -0.23 15.33
N LYS A 296 -13.11 -0.86 16.09
CA LYS A 296 -12.38 -2.06 15.63
C LYS A 296 -13.31 -3.25 15.37
N VAL A 297 -14.32 -3.46 16.23
CA VAL A 297 -15.35 -4.49 16.02
C VAL A 297 -16.15 -4.16 14.75
N ALA A 298 -16.63 -2.92 14.60
CA ALA A 298 -17.37 -2.45 13.44
C ALA A 298 -16.60 -2.66 12.13
N SER A 299 -15.33 -2.24 12.11
CA SER A 299 -14.43 -2.38 10.96
C SER A 299 -14.19 -3.86 10.63
N ARG A 300 -13.96 -4.69 11.65
CA ARG A 300 -13.73 -6.12 11.46
C ARG A 300 -14.92 -6.85 10.85
N PHE A 301 -16.13 -6.55 11.33
CA PHE A 301 -17.36 -7.20 10.85
C PHE A 301 -18.02 -6.49 9.68
N ASN A 302 -17.43 -5.37 9.22
CA ASN A 302 -18.02 -4.52 8.19
C ASN A 302 -19.48 -4.15 8.54
N ARG A 303 -19.72 -3.76 9.80
CA ARG A 303 -21.03 -3.36 10.32
C ARG A 303 -20.91 -2.08 11.13
N PRO A 304 -21.65 -1.01 10.78
CA PRO A 304 -21.60 0.22 11.56
C PRO A 304 -22.11 -0.01 12.98
N ILE A 305 -21.54 0.69 13.95
CA ILE A 305 -22.03 0.73 15.33
C ILE A 305 -22.66 2.10 15.60
N ILE A 306 -23.90 2.11 16.10
CA ILE A 306 -24.60 3.30 16.60
C ILE A 306 -24.63 3.23 18.12
N LEU A 307 -24.07 4.24 18.78
CA LEU A 307 -24.09 4.37 20.23
C LEU A 307 -25.31 5.20 20.63
N GLU A 308 -26.27 4.59 21.35
CA GLU A 308 -27.39 5.29 22.00
C GLU A 308 -27.08 5.56 23.49
N THR A 309 -25.83 5.36 23.91
CA THR A 309 -25.31 5.63 25.24
C THR A 309 -24.30 6.78 25.18
N GLN A 310 -24.43 7.76 26.09
CA GLN A 310 -23.51 8.89 26.19
C GLN A 310 -22.31 8.60 27.11
N GLY A 311 -21.21 9.34 26.95
CA GLY A 311 -20.03 9.30 27.82
C GLY A 311 -19.12 8.08 27.64
N LEU A 312 -19.34 7.25 26.62
CA LEU A 312 -18.50 6.08 26.33
C LEU A 312 -17.11 6.48 25.81
N ASP A 313 -17.00 7.62 25.14
CA ASP A 313 -15.74 8.19 24.66
C ASP A 313 -14.74 8.51 25.80
N GLU A 314 -15.23 8.79 27.01
CA GLU A 314 -14.40 9.03 28.19
C GLU A 314 -13.98 7.74 28.92
N VAL A 315 -14.58 6.59 28.57
CA VAL A 315 -14.28 5.30 29.20
C VAL A 315 -13.12 4.62 28.50
N PHE A 316 -12.00 4.48 29.20
CA PHE A 316 -10.84 3.71 28.71
C PHE A 316 -10.86 2.27 29.22
N VAL A 317 -10.64 1.33 28.30
CA VAL A 317 -10.61 -0.10 28.59
C VAL A 317 -9.31 -0.71 28.10
N GLU A 318 -8.75 -1.64 28.87
CA GLU A 318 -7.84 -2.62 28.30
C GLU A 318 -8.68 -3.67 27.57
N TYR A 319 -8.28 -4.05 26.36
CA TYR A 319 -8.92 -5.13 25.63
C TYR A 319 -7.88 -6.02 24.95
N GLN A 320 -8.24 -7.28 24.78
CA GLN A 320 -7.39 -8.30 24.19
C GLN A 320 -8.11 -8.95 23.00
N THR A 321 -7.49 -8.88 21.81
CA THR A 321 -7.94 -9.62 20.63
C THR A 321 -7.36 -11.04 20.66
N CYS A 322 -8.18 -12.04 20.93
CA CYS A 322 -7.74 -13.44 21.03
C CYS A 322 -7.27 -14.00 19.69
N LEU A 323 -6.33 -14.95 19.66
CA LEU A 323 -5.95 -15.59 18.39
C LEU A 323 -7.12 -16.35 17.78
N SER A 324 -8.02 -16.91 18.57
CA SER A 324 -9.27 -17.48 18.09
C SER A 324 -10.10 -16.44 17.34
N TYR A 325 -10.11 -15.18 17.76
CA TYR A 325 -10.75 -14.10 17.01
C TYR A 325 -10.06 -13.86 15.66
N ASP A 326 -8.73 -13.74 15.63
CA ASP A 326 -8.01 -13.45 14.38
C ASP A 326 -7.96 -14.64 13.41
N THR A 327 -7.72 -15.85 13.93
CA THR A 327 -7.68 -17.10 13.14
C THR A 327 -9.06 -17.52 12.68
N TRP A 328 -10.11 -17.34 13.48
CA TRP A 328 -11.48 -17.63 13.07
C TRP A 328 -11.90 -16.70 11.93
N VAL A 329 -11.62 -15.39 12.05
CA VAL A 329 -11.85 -14.44 10.96
C VAL A 329 -11.08 -14.90 9.73
N ALA A 330 -9.76 -15.12 9.84
CA ALA A 330 -8.92 -15.48 8.71
C ALA A 330 -9.35 -16.79 8.02
N ARG A 331 -9.85 -17.78 8.77
CA ARG A 331 -10.31 -19.07 8.24
C ARG A 331 -11.64 -19.00 7.50
N LYS A 332 -12.47 -18.00 7.78
CA LYS A 332 -13.75 -17.81 7.12
C LYS A 332 -13.66 -16.87 5.93
N LEU A 333 -12.62 -16.03 5.84
CA LEU A 333 -12.32 -15.27 4.63
C LEU A 333 -12.18 -16.26 3.45
N ASP A 334 -13.02 -16.11 2.43
CA ASP A 334 -12.85 -16.85 1.18
C ASP A 334 -11.54 -16.37 0.54
N PRO A 335 -10.58 -17.24 0.20
CA PRO A 335 -9.35 -16.83 -0.47
C PRO A 335 -9.59 -16.05 -1.78
N LYS A 336 -10.77 -16.21 -2.40
CA LYS A 336 -11.18 -15.52 -3.64
C LYS A 336 -11.95 -14.23 -3.40
N ASP A 337 -12.50 -14.04 -2.20
CA ASP A 337 -13.06 -12.79 -1.74
C ASP A 337 -12.31 -12.44 -0.45
N PRO A 338 -11.15 -11.76 -0.52
CA PRO A 338 -10.34 -11.48 0.66
C PRO A 338 -11.09 -10.64 1.71
N PHE A 339 -12.30 -10.15 1.39
CA PHE A 339 -13.14 -9.30 2.22
C PHE A 339 -14.61 -9.71 2.18
N PRO A 340 -14.97 -10.98 2.44
CA PRO A 340 -16.36 -11.38 2.39
C PRO A 340 -17.12 -10.57 3.41
N ILE A 341 -18.23 -10.00 2.98
CA ILE A 341 -19.25 -9.49 3.88
C ILE A 341 -19.82 -10.73 4.59
N HIS A 342 -19.14 -11.21 5.63
CA HIS A 342 -19.63 -12.35 6.38
C HIS A 342 -21.04 -12.01 6.87
N GLY A 343 -21.99 -12.89 6.54
CA GLY A 343 -23.29 -12.90 7.19
C GLY A 343 -23.06 -12.96 8.71
N GLY A 344 -23.87 -12.23 9.47
CA GLY A 344 -23.65 -11.94 10.89
C GLY A 344 -23.56 -13.13 11.86
N GLU A 345 -23.46 -14.38 11.40
CA GLU A 345 -23.38 -15.60 12.23
C GLU A 345 -22.25 -15.54 13.27
N ALA A 346 -21.16 -14.85 12.95
CA ALA A 346 -20.00 -14.72 13.83
C ALA A 346 -19.99 -13.48 14.71
N LEU A 347 -20.79 -12.50 14.32
CA LEU A 347 -20.92 -11.26 15.05
C LEU A 347 -21.69 -11.52 16.36
N ASP A 348 -22.75 -12.33 16.30
CA ASP A 348 -23.63 -12.55 17.44
C ASP A 348 -22.89 -13.14 18.67
N PRO A 349 -22.00 -14.15 18.56
CA PRO A 349 -21.18 -14.60 19.68
C PRO A 349 -20.27 -13.51 20.27
N VAL A 350 -19.65 -12.67 19.43
CA VAL A 350 -18.81 -11.56 19.89
C VAL A 350 -19.65 -10.53 20.64
N LEU A 351 -20.82 -10.16 20.11
CA LEU A 351 -21.75 -9.22 20.76
C LEU A 351 -22.30 -9.77 22.07
N ALA A 352 -22.63 -11.07 22.13
CA ALA A 352 -23.06 -11.72 23.36
C ALA A 352 -21.96 -11.72 24.43
N ASN A 353 -20.71 -11.94 24.02
CA ASN A 353 -19.56 -11.86 24.91
C ASN A 353 -19.29 -10.42 25.40
N LEU A 354 -19.35 -9.43 24.50
CA LEU A 354 -19.25 -8.01 24.89
C LEU A 354 -20.36 -7.63 25.89
N THR A 355 -21.58 -8.12 25.68
CA THR A 355 -22.71 -7.91 26.61
C THR A 355 -22.37 -8.43 28.00
N LYS A 356 -21.83 -9.65 28.10
CA LYS A 356 -21.44 -10.27 29.38
C LYS A 356 -20.38 -9.45 30.12
N GLN A 357 -19.44 -8.85 29.41
CA GLN A 357 -18.26 -8.21 29.97
C GLN A 357 -18.40 -6.70 30.25
N THR A 358 -19.40 -6.05 29.66
CA THR A 358 -19.54 -4.58 29.68
C THR A 358 -20.90 -4.08 30.17
N SER A 359 -21.85 -4.99 30.39
CA SER A 359 -23.25 -4.68 30.76
C SER A 359 -24.06 -3.92 29.71
N LEU A 360 -23.41 -3.52 28.62
CA LEU A 360 -24.04 -2.91 27.46
C LEU A 360 -24.83 -3.95 26.68
N LYS A 361 -25.94 -3.54 26.08
CA LYS A 361 -26.76 -4.38 25.20
C LYS A 361 -26.43 -4.05 23.75
N PHE A 362 -26.20 -5.10 22.97
CA PHE A 362 -25.92 -5.01 21.55
C PHE A 362 -27.07 -5.64 20.77
N ALA A 363 -27.61 -4.94 19.78
CA ALA A 363 -28.68 -5.44 18.93
C ALA A 363 -28.36 -5.16 17.46
N ARG A 364 -28.73 -6.09 16.57
CA ARG A 364 -28.69 -5.87 15.12
C ARG A 364 -30.00 -5.24 14.69
N GLU A 365 -29.93 -4.10 14.03
CA GLU A 365 -31.11 -3.36 13.58
C GLU A 365 -30.89 -2.83 12.17
N THR A 366 -31.96 -2.62 11.43
CA THR A 366 -31.92 -1.84 10.19
C THR A 366 -32.18 -0.38 10.54
N ARG A 367 -31.22 0.49 10.24
CA ARG A 367 -31.31 1.93 10.51
C ARG A 367 -30.79 2.75 9.33
N PRO A 368 -31.24 4.01 9.17
CA PRO A 368 -30.60 4.96 8.28
C PRO A 368 -29.13 5.15 8.67
N PHE A 369 -28.22 4.90 7.73
CA PHE A 369 -26.79 5.08 7.92
C PHE A 369 -26.19 5.87 6.74
N ASN A 370 -25.33 6.82 7.05
CA ASN A 370 -24.66 7.63 6.03
C ASN A 370 -23.57 6.81 5.34
N THR A 371 -23.75 6.57 4.05
CA THR A 371 -22.83 5.80 3.21
C THR A 371 -22.32 6.67 2.07
N TRP A 372 -21.04 6.55 1.77
CA TRP A 372 -20.37 7.15 0.62
C TRP A 372 -20.51 6.26 -0.60
N PHE A 373 -21.24 6.74 -1.59
CA PHE A 373 -21.40 6.09 -2.89
C PHE A 373 -20.29 6.52 -3.83
N ILE A 374 -19.54 5.54 -4.33
CA ILE A 374 -18.45 5.70 -5.29
C ILE A 374 -19.03 5.46 -6.67
N THR A 375 -18.98 6.48 -7.52
CA THR A 375 -19.53 6.44 -8.88
C THR A 375 -18.53 7.01 -9.86
N GLU A 376 -18.49 6.49 -11.08
CA GLU A 376 -17.73 7.08 -12.17
C GLU A 376 -18.68 7.75 -13.16
N ILE A 377 -18.46 9.02 -13.44
CA ILE A 377 -19.21 9.77 -14.45
C ILE A 377 -18.54 9.56 -15.79
N LYS A 378 -19.16 8.75 -16.65
CA LYS A 378 -18.77 8.66 -18.06
C LYS A 378 -19.30 9.91 -18.76
N GLU A 379 -18.44 10.68 -19.43
CA GLU A 379 -18.96 11.66 -20.38
C GLU A 379 -19.83 10.91 -21.39
N PRO A 380 -21.00 11.45 -21.76
CA PRO A 380 -21.74 10.89 -22.88
C PRO A 380 -20.78 10.91 -24.05
N SER A 381 -20.40 9.73 -24.55
CA SER A 381 -19.60 9.63 -25.76
C SER A 381 -20.30 10.53 -26.77
N SER A 382 -19.60 11.55 -27.26
CA SER A 382 -20.11 12.45 -28.28
C SER A 382 -20.46 11.57 -29.47
N GLY A 383 -21.72 11.14 -29.52
CA GLY A 383 -22.21 10.18 -30.48
C GLY A 383 -22.00 10.80 -31.84
N ASN A 384 -21.12 10.19 -32.62
CA ASN A 384 -20.96 10.52 -34.02
C ASN A 384 -22.36 10.39 -34.65
N PRO A 385 -22.98 11.48 -35.15
CA PRO A 385 -24.28 11.36 -35.80
C PRO A 385 -24.11 10.42 -36.98
N SER A 386 -24.77 9.27 -36.89
CA SER A 386 -24.77 8.25 -37.93
C SER A 386 -25.21 8.88 -39.24
N ASN A 387 -24.30 8.87 -40.22
CA ASN A 387 -24.59 9.20 -41.60
C ASN A 387 -25.75 8.30 -42.08
N PRO A 388 -26.86 8.85 -42.58
CA PRO A 388 -27.93 8.04 -43.13
C PRO A 388 -27.43 7.34 -44.40
N SER A 389 -27.49 6.01 -44.42
CA SER A 389 -27.17 5.21 -45.61
C SER A 389 -28.05 5.63 -46.79
N PRO A 390 -27.49 5.88 -47.99
CA PRO A 390 -28.28 6.11 -49.18
C PRO A 390 -29.02 4.82 -49.59
N ARG A 391 -30.30 4.98 -49.94
CA ARG A 391 -31.16 3.93 -50.48
C ARG A 391 -30.84 3.61 -51.93
#